data_AF-A0A2S0U8Z1-F1
#
_entry.id   AF-A0A2S0U8Z1-F1
#
_cell.length_a   1.000
_cell.length_b   1.000
_cell.length_c   1.000
_cell.angle_alpha   90.00
_cell.angle_beta   90.00
_cell.angle_gamma   90.00
#
_symmetry.space_group_name_H-M   'P 1'
#
loop_
_entity.id
_entity.type
_entity.pdbx_description
1 polymer ?
#
loop_
_entity_poly.entity_id
_entity_poly.type
_entity_poly.pdbx_seq_one_letter_code
_entity_poly.pdbx_strand_id
1 'polypeptide(L)'
;MTFGARMLKTGLAVTLALYASVWLNFSSPVIAAVAAIFAMQPSIYRSWRYLMDQLQTNTLGAILAMLAGTVFSKEPFAIGLVCILVIMICLKLKMGDTIGITLVTVVAVMEASGQWEFAVNRFAMSLIGIVSAFLINIIVFPPKPRVQFVVQVKKTFEQLSLLLRTAVSDEMKESVFRNEKRSLEDSINSLGDKYKLMEEDQKKLKTPKFAISRQLVVYKQMLNTLRKGYEVLEAVEEHYFQAVRTKELNEIFDEHMEKLIKFHEHVMLKFDHKLKPGIVESKLLERENDAFLRSMLDRYAAQREGVLRLSIVSAVMYDYGHQLERLNRLADHSPDLPDS
;
A
#
# COMPACT_ATOMS: atom_id res chain seq x y z
N MET A 1 14.25 -4.16 -8.91
CA MET A 1 13.00 -3.92 -9.67
C MET A 1 12.19 -5.22 -9.72
N THR A 2 11.11 -5.36 -8.95
CA THR A 2 10.23 -6.55 -8.93
C THR A 2 9.17 -6.48 -10.04
N PHE A 3 9.61 -6.25 -11.28
CA PHE A 3 8.82 -6.56 -12.46
C PHE A 3 8.91 -8.08 -12.65
N GLY A 4 7.89 -8.84 -12.23
CA GLY A 4 7.95 -10.29 -12.40
C GLY A 4 6.65 -11.00 -12.06
N ALA A 5 6.32 -11.10 -10.78
CA ALA A 5 5.26 -11.99 -10.33
C ALA A 5 3.88 -11.63 -10.91
N ARG A 6 3.51 -10.33 -10.96
CA ARG A 6 2.22 -9.91 -11.53
C ARG A 6 2.14 -10.15 -13.04
N MET A 7 3.19 -9.80 -13.78
CA MET A 7 3.20 -10.01 -15.24
C MET A 7 3.16 -11.49 -15.58
N LEU A 8 3.94 -12.31 -14.88
CA LEU A 8 4.00 -13.75 -15.07
C LEU A 8 2.64 -14.41 -14.77
N LYS A 9 2.01 -14.08 -13.64
CA LYS A 9 0.69 -14.64 -13.32
C LYS A 9 -0.41 -14.14 -14.27
N THR A 10 -0.34 -12.90 -14.75
CA THR A 10 -1.26 -12.42 -15.79
C THR A 10 -1.08 -13.22 -17.08
N GLY A 11 0.16 -13.44 -17.53
CA GLY A 11 0.45 -14.28 -18.69
C GLY A 11 -0.09 -15.70 -18.53
N LEU A 12 0.16 -16.36 -17.39
CA LEU A 12 -0.36 -17.69 -17.10
C LEU A 12 -1.90 -17.73 -17.05
N ALA A 13 -2.54 -16.71 -16.51
CA ALA A 13 -4.00 -16.60 -16.50
C ALA A 13 -4.58 -16.51 -17.91
N VAL A 14 -3.94 -15.72 -18.79
CA VAL A 14 -4.31 -15.63 -20.21
C VAL A 14 -4.13 -16.96 -20.91
N THR A 15 -2.98 -17.62 -20.71
CA THR A 15 -2.71 -18.95 -21.28
C THR A 15 -3.77 -19.96 -20.84
N LEU A 16 -4.08 -20.02 -19.54
CA LEU A 16 -5.11 -20.91 -18.99
C LEU A 16 -6.49 -20.60 -19.58
N ALA A 17 -6.87 -19.33 -19.69
CA ALA A 17 -8.15 -18.91 -20.25
C ALA A 17 -8.29 -19.29 -21.74
N LEU A 18 -7.23 -19.11 -22.52
CA LEU A 18 -7.22 -19.48 -23.94
C LEU A 18 -7.34 -21.00 -24.13
N TYR A 19 -6.55 -21.79 -23.41
CA TYR A 19 -6.63 -23.25 -23.49
C TYR A 19 -7.99 -23.77 -23.04
N ALA A 20 -8.54 -23.24 -21.94
CA ALA A 20 -9.88 -23.59 -21.49
C ALA A 20 -10.95 -23.23 -22.53
N SER A 21 -10.81 -22.08 -23.20
CA SER A 21 -11.75 -21.65 -24.24
C SER A 21 -11.71 -22.55 -25.48
N VAL A 22 -10.53 -22.99 -25.90
CA VAL A 22 -10.37 -23.91 -27.03
C VAL A 22 -10.91 -25.29 -26.68
N TRP A 23 -10.61 -25.79 -25.48
CA TRP A 23 -11.07 -27.11 -25.04
C TRP A 23 -12.60 -27.22 -24.95
N LEU A 24 -13.27 -26.12 -24.59
CA LEU A 24 -14.73 -26.03 -24.53
C LEU A 24 -15.37 -25.65 -25.88
N ASN A 25 -14.61 -25.61 -26.97
CA ASN A 25 -15.07 -25.30 -28.34
C ASN A 25 -15.77 -23.94 -28.49
N PHE A 26 -15.32 -22.91 -27.77
CA PHE A 26 -15.85 -21.56 -27.94
C PHE A 26 -15.29 -20.87 -29.20
N SER A 27 -16.14 -20.10 -29.88
CA SER A 27 -15.85 -19.49 -31.18
C SER A 27 -14.85 -18.32 -31.14
N SER A 28 -14.58 -17.72 -29.98
CA SER A 28 -13.70 -16.54 -29.87
C SER A 28 -12.89 -16.50 -28.57
N PRO A 29 -11.74 -17.19 -28.51
CA PRO A 29 -10.89 -17.24 -27.30
C PRO A 29 -10.38 -15.88 -26.80
N VAL A 30 -10.36 -14.86 -27.67
CA VAL A 30 -9.87 -13.52 -27.36
C VAL A 30 -10.61 -12.89 -26.17
N ILE A 31 -11.93 -13.12 -26.04
CA ILE A 31 -12.69 -12.55 -24.92
C ILE A 31 -12.29 -13.15 -23.58
N ALA A 32 -12.03 -14.46 -23.54
CA ALA A 32 -11.55 -15.11 -22.33
C ALA A 32 -10.17 -14.55 -21.92
N ALA A 33 -9.28 -14.32 -22.89
CA ALA A 33 -7.99 -13.69 -22.62
C ALA A 33 -8.13 -12.25 -22.09
N VAL A 34 -8.95 -11.41 -22.73
CA VAL A 34 -9.19 -10.04 -22.28
C VAL A 34 -9.79 -10.03 -20.87
N ALA A 35 -10.78 -10.89 -20.61
CA ALA A 35 -11.39 -11.00 -19.30
C ALA A 35 -10.39 -11.44 -18.22
N ALA A 36 -9.48 -12.36 -18.53
CA ALA A 36 -8.41 -12.79 -17.62
C ALA A 36 -7.44 -11.64 -17.28
N ILE A 37 -7.08 -10.79 -18.25
CA ILE A 37 -6.20 -9.63 -18.03
C ILE A 37 -6.83 -8.65 -17.04
N PHE A 38 -8.09 -8.26 -17.29
CA PHE A 38 -8.80 -7.29 -16.44
C PHE A 38 -9.15 -7.86 -15.06
N ALA A 39 -9.35 -9.18 -14.95
CA ALA A 39 -9.68 -9.85 -13.68
C ALA A 39 -8.48 -10.03 -12.73
N MET A 40 -7.25 -9.69 -13.14
CA MET A 40 -6.06 -9.88 -12.30
C MET A 40 -5.93 -8.80 -11.21
N GLN A 41 -6.36 -9.14 -9.99
CA GLN A 41 -6.40 -8.22 -8.84
C GLN A 41 -5.16 -8.34 -7.92
N PRO A 42 -4.84 -7.27 -7.15
CA PRO A 42 -3.70 -7.23 -6.24
C PRO A 42 -3.83 -8.12 -4.99
N SER A 43 -5.04 -8.53 -4.60
CA SER A 43 -5.29 -9.40 -3.45
C SER A 43 -6.31 -10.49 -3.78
N ILE A 44 -6.25 -11.62 -3.06
CA ILE A 44 -7.18 -12.75 -3.24
C ILE A 44 -8.61 -12.30 -2.91
N TYR A 45 -8.79 -11.53 -1.84
CA TYR A 45 -10.08 -10.99 -1.43
C TYR A 45 -10.69 -10.12 -2.55
N ARG A 46 -9.89 -9.21 -3.14
CA ARG A 46 -10.35 -8.38 -4.25
C ARG A 46 -10.64 -9.21 -5.49
N SER A 47 -9.88 -10.26 -5.82
CA SER A 47 -10.22 -11.16 -6.93
C SER A 47 -11.54 -11.90 -6.71
N TRP A 48 -11.80 -12.40 -5.49
CA TRP A 48 -13.07 -13.06 -5.18
C TRP A 48 -14.25 -12.09 -5.32
N ARG A 49 -14.13 -10.91 -4.73
CA ARG A 49 -15.15 -9.87 -4.82
C ARG A 49 -15.36 -9.44 -6.28
N TYR A 50 -14.29 -9.27 -7.04
CA TYR A 50 -14.36 -8.93 -8.46
C TYR A 50 -15.11 -10.00 -9.24
N LEU A 51 -14.86 -11.29 -9.00
CA LEU A 51 -15.58 -12.39 -9.62
C LEU A 51 -17.09 -12.36 -9.28
N MET A 52 -17.45 -12.13 -8.01
CA MET A 52 -18.85 -11.96 -7.59
C MET A 52 -19.51 -10.74 -8.23
N ASP A 53 -18.79 -9.61 -8.25
CA ASP A 53 -19.29 -8.36 -8.79
C ASP A 53 -19.52 -8.48 -10.30
N GLN A 54 -18.59 -9.13 -11.00
CA GLN A 54 -18.64 -9.33 -12.44
C GLN A 54 -19.77 -10.31 -12.84
N LEU A 55 -20.07 -11.33 -12.04
CA LEU A 55 -21.24 -12.16 -12.27
C LEU A 55 -22.52 -11.31 -12.31
N GLN A 56 -22.69 -10.39 -11.36
CA GLN A 56 -23.88 -9.54 -11.30
C GLN A 56 -23.91 -8.50 -12.42
N THR A 57 -22.84 -7.72 -12.62
CA THR A 57 -22.83 -6.65 -13.61
C THR A 57 -22.84 -7.18 -15.03
N ASN A 58 -22.17 -8.30 -15.31
CA ASN A 58 -22.14 -8.87 -16.64
C ASN A 58 -23.49 -9.50 -17.01
N THR A 59 -24.17 -10.16 -16.06
CA THR A 59 -25.55 -10.64 -16.29
C THR A 59 -26.51 -9.48 -16.52
N LEU A 60 -26.43 -8.43 -15.70
CA LEU A 60 -27.25 -7.23 -15.85
C LEU A 60 -26.98 -6.51 -17.19
N GLY A 61 -25.71 -6.36 -17.57
CA GLY A 61 -25.30 -5.77 -18.83
C GLY A 61 -25.80 -6.57 -20.03
N ALA A 62 -25.70 -7.91 -19.98
CA ALA A 62 -26.22 -8.77 -21.04
C ALA A 62 -27.75 -8.66 -21.18
N ILE A 63 -28.50 -8.66 -20.07
CA ILE A 63 -29.97 -8.50 -20.08
C ILE A 63 -30.36 -7.15 -20.70
N LEU A 64 -29.74 -6.06 -20.25
CA LEU A 64 -30.01 -4.72 -20.78
C LEU A 64 -29.64 -4.59 -22.25
N ALA A 65 -28.52 -5.19 -22.66
CA ALA A 65 -28.08 -5.21 -24.05
C ALA A 65 -29.04 -5.99 -24.95
N MET A 66 -29.59 -7.12 -24.47
CA MET A 66 -30.61 -7.88 -25.21
C MET A 66 -31.90 -7.10 -25.36
N LEU A 67 -32.43 -6.51 -24.28
CA LEU A 67 -33.62 -5.67 -24.34
C LEU A 67 -33.42 -4.49 -25.29
N ALA A 68 -32.30 -3.79 -25.18
CA ALA A 68 -31.98 -2.69 -26.07
C ALA A 68 -31.79 -3.12 -27.53
N GLY A 69 -31.17 -4.29 -27.78
CA GLY A 69 -30.98 -4.83 -29.13
C GLY A 69 -32.29 -5.20 -29.84
N THR A 70 -33.37 -5.43 -29.09
CA THR A 70 -34.71 -5.64 -29.67
C THR A 70 -35.46 -4.34 -29.98
N VAL A 71 -35.17 -3.27 -29.23
CA VAL A 71 -35.88 -1.98 -29.34
C VAL A 71 -35.17 -0.99 -30.25
N PHE A 72 -33.83 -1.00 -30.25
CA PHE A 72 -33.01 -0.06 -31.00
C PHE A 72 -32.35 -0.73 -32.21
N SER A 73 -32.21 0.03 -33.29
CA SER A 73 -31.36 -0.34 -34.43
C SER A 73 -29.90 -0.48 -34.01
N LYS A 74 -29.09 -1.21 -34.80
CA LYS A 74 -27.63 -1.38 -34.60
C LYS A 74 -26.80 -0.10 -34.77
N GLU A 75 -27.44 1.06 -34.70
CA GLU A 75 -26.80 2.35 -34.84
C GLU A 75 -25.79 2.55 -33.69
N PRO A 76 -24.54 2.94 -33.99
CA PRO A 76 -23.53 3.18 -32.97
C PRO A 76 -23.99 4.13 -31.85
N PHE A 77 -24.86 5.09 -32.19
CA PHE A 77 -25.47 6.01 -31.23
C PHE A 77 -26.31 5.29 -30.17
N ALA A 78 -27.11 4.29 -30.57
CA ALA A 78 -27.93 3.52 -29.63
C ALA A 78 -27.06 2.68 -28.68
N ILE A 79 -25.99 2.06 -29.19
CA ILE A 79 -25.02 1.31 -28.38
C ILE A 79 -24.39 2.24 -27.34
N GLY A 80 -23.95 3.42 -27.75
CA GLY A 80 -23.40 4.44 -26.85
C GLY A 80 -24.36 4.84 -25.73
N LEU A 81 -25.64 5.07 -26.05
CA LEU A 81 -26.67 5.41 -25.06
C LEU A 81 -26.85 4.29 -24.02
N VAL A 82 -26.90 3.03 -24.45
CA VAL A 82 -27.05 1.88 -23.56
C VAL A 82 -25.82 1.71 -22.68
N CYS A 83 -24.62 1.91 -23.22
CA CYS A 83 -23.38 1.91 -22.44
C CYS A 83 -23.43 2.97 -21.32
N ILE A 84 -23.91 4.19 -21.59
CA ILE A 84 -24.06 5.24 -20.58
C ILE A 84 -25.04 4.80 -19.48
N LEU A 85 -26.17 4.20 -19.85
CA LEU A 85 -27.14 3.66 -18.88
C LEU A 85 -26.54 2.57 -18.00
N VAL A 86 -25.81 1.63 -18.59
CA VAL A 86 -25.13 0.55 -17.86
C VAL A 86 -24.05 1.11 -16.92
N ILE A 87 -23.26 2.10 -17.36
CA ILE A 87 -22.27 2.79 -16.50
C ILE A 87 -22.97 3.41 -15.29
N MET A 88 -24.06 4.15 -15.49
CA MET A 88 -24.82 4.75 -14.39
C MET A 88 -25.31 3.70 -13.39
N ILE A 89 -25.81 2.56 -13.88
CA ILE A 89 -26.28 1.47 -13.01
C ILE A 89 -25.11 0.85 -12.23
N CYS A 90 -23.99 0.53 -12.90
CA CYS A 90 -22.80 -0.05 -12.24
C CYS A 90 -22.23 0.89 -11.17
N LEU A 91 -22.17 2.20 -11.44
CA LEU A 91 -21.73 3.19 -10.46
C LEU A 91 -22.69 3.28 -9.26
N LYS A 92 -24.01 3.25 -9.51
CA LYS A 92 -25.03 3.24 -8.44
C LYS A 92 -24.93 1.99 -7.55
N LEU A 93 -24.54 0.85 -8.12
CA LEU A 93 -24.29 -0.39 -7.39
C LEU A 93 -22.91 -0.44 -6.70
N LYS A 94 -22.07 0.59 -6.84
CA LYS A 94 -20.69 0.67 -6.33
C LYS A 94 -19.75 -0.39 -6.92
N MET A 95 -19.97 -0.75 -8.18
CA MET A 95 -19.24 -1.79 -8.93
C MET A 95 -18.44 -1.16 -10.08
N GLY A 96 -17.67 -0.11 -9.77
CA GLY A 96 -16.92 0.64 -10.78
C GLY A 96 -15.84 -0.19 -11.47
N ASP A 97 -15.20 -1.12 -10.74
CA ASP A 97 -14.09 -1.94 -11.23
C ASP A 97 -14.51 -2.90 -12.37
N THR A 98 -15.80 -3.25 -12.47
CA THR A 98 -16.32 -4.23 -13.45
C THR A 98 -16.88 -3.57 -14.73
N ILE A 99 -16.89 -2.23 -14.80
CA ILE A 99 -17.47 -1.48 -15.92
C ILE A 99 -16.82 -1.86 -17.24
N GLY A 100 -15.49 -1.97 -17.29
CA GLY A 100 -14.75 -2.26 -18.53
C GLY A 100 -15.20 -3.55 -19.21
N ILE A 101 -15.16 -4.68 -18.50
CA ILE A 101 -15.61 -5.98 -19.06
C ILE A 101 -17.11 -5.95 -19.36
N THR A 102 -17.92 -5.32 -18.50
CA THR A 102 -19.38 -5.24 -18.71
C THR A 102 -19.74 -4.49 -20.00
N LEU A 103 -19.03 -3.40 -20.30
CA LEU A 103 -19.22 -2.64 -21.54
C LEU A 103 -18.83 -3.42 -22.79
N VAL A 104 -17.71 -4.17 -22.73
CA VAL A 104 -17.33 -5.08 -23.83
C VAL A 104 -18.46 -6.07 -24.13
N THR A 105 -19.09 -6.62 -23.09
CA THR A 105 -20.25 -7.51 -23.25
C THR A 105 -21.46 -6.81 -23.87
N VAL A 106 -21.80 -5.60 -23.41
CA VAL A 106 -22.93 -4.81 -23.95
C VAL A 106 -22.74 -4.54 -25.45
N VAL A 107 -21.57 -4.05 -25.83
CA VAL A 107 -21.24 -3.75 -27.23
C VAL A 107 -21.34 -5.00 -28.09
N ALA A 108 -20.74 -6.11 -27.66
CA ALA A 108 -20.76 -7.36 -28.41
C ALA A 108 -22.18 -7.91 -28.58
N VAL A 109 -23.01 -7.88 -27.52
CA VAL A 109 -24.39 -8.40 -27.56
C VAL A 109 -25.27 -7.55 -28.46
N MET A 110 -25.13 -6.21 -28.43
CA MET A 110 -25.92 -5.32 -29.29
C MET A 110 -25.52 -5.43 -30.76
N GLU A 111 -24.24 -5.62 -31.08
CA GLU A 111 -23.77 -5.86 -32.46
C GLU A 111 -24.43 -7.12 -33.07
N ALA A 112 -24.60 -8.15 -32.25
CA ALA A 112 -25.28 -9.39 -32.59
C ALA A 112 -26.82 -9.31 -32.54
N SER A 113 -27.42 -8.11 -32.62
CA SER A 113 -28.88 -7.90 -32.52
C SER A 113 -29.52 -8.42 -31.21
N GLY A 114 -28.77 -8.53 -30.12
CA GLY A 114 -29.32 -9.06 -28.87
C GLY A 114 -29.66 -10.55 -28.91
N GLN A 115 -29.04 -11.34 -29.80
CA GLN A 115 -29.25 -12.79 -29.85
C GLN A 115 -28.86 -13.46 -28.52
N TRP A 116 -29.80 -14.22 -27.96
CA TRP A 116 -29.64 -14.90 -26.67
C TRP A 116 -28.45 -15.86 -26.65
N GLU A 117 -28.29 -16.70 -27.68
CA GLU A 117 -27.19 -17.66 -27.77
C GLU A 117 -25.82 -16.97 -27.77
N PHE A 118 -25.73 -15.83 -28.47
CA PHE A 118 -24.52 -15.03 -28.51
C PHE A 118 -24.22 -14.41 -27.14
N ALA A 119 -25.23 -13.89 -26.44
CA ALA A 119 -25.08 -13.32 -25.10
C ALA A 119 -24.61 -14.37 -24.08
N VAL A 120 -25.20 -15.57 -24.09
CA VAL A 120 -24.80 -16.68 -23.21
C VAL A 120 -23.36 -17.13 -23.50
N ASN A 121 -23.01 -17.27 -24.78
CA ASN A 121 -21.66 -17.63 -25.19
C ASN A 121 -20.63 -16.57 -24.71
N ARG A 122 -20.92 -15.28 -24.90
CA ARG A 122 -20.07 -14.18 -24.45
C ARG A 122 -19.92 -14.14 -22.93
N PHE A 123 -21.01 -14.38 -22.19
CA PHE A 123 -20.98 -14.47 -20.74
C PHE A 123 -20.09 -15.63 -20.26
N ALA A 124 -20.24 -16.82 -20.86
CA ALA A 124 -19.44 -18.00 -20.52
C ALA A 124 -17.93 -17.77 -20.76
N MET A 125 -17.56 -17.19 -21.91
CA MET A 125 -16.16 -16.88 -22.22
C MET A 125 -15.55 -15.88 -21.23
N SER A 126 -16.29 -14.82 -20.88
CA SER A 126 -15.86 -13.85 -19.88
C SER A 126 -15.64 -14.53 -18.52
N LEU A 127 -16.60 -15.38 -18.11
CA LEU A 127 -16.52 -16.11 -16.86
C LEU A 127 -15.31 -17.04 -16.79
N ILE A 128 -15.00 -17.76 -17.87
CA ILE A 128 -13.80 -18.59 -17.97
C ILE A 128 -12.54 -17.76 -17.74
N GLY A 129 -12.42 -16.60 -18.40
CA GLY A 129 -11.28 -15.71 -18.21
C GLY A 129 -11.13 -15.24 -16.76
N ILE A 130 -12.23 -14.83 -16.13
CA ILE A 130 -12.22 -14.34 -14.74
C ILE A 130 -11.88 -15.47 -13.77
N VAL A 131 -12.44 -16.67 -13.97
CA VAL A 131 -12.15 -17.86 -13.15
C VAL A 131 -10.69 -18.26 -13.32
N SER A 132 -10.15 -18.28 -14.54
CA SER A 132 -8.73 -18.56 -14.79
C SER A 132 -7.82 -17.56 -14.07
N ALA A 133 -8.12 -16.26 -14.14
CA ALA A 133 -7.37 -15.24 -13.41
C ALA A 133 -7.47 -15.42 -11.90
N PHE A 134 -8.64 -15.75 -11.37
CA PHE A 134 -8.84 -16.03 -9.94
C PHE A 134 -8.03 -17.23 -9.47
N LEU A 135 -8.09 -18.36 -10.20
CA LEU A 135 -7.35 -19.58 -9.90
C LEU A 135 -5.84 -19.33 -9.90
N ILE A 136 -5.34 -18.69 -10.96
CA ILE A 136 -3.91 -18.37 -11.05
C ILE A 136 -3.48 -17.39 -9.95
N ASN A 137 -4.32 -16.42 -9.57
CA ASN A 137 -4.00 -15.49 -8.49
C ASN A 137 -3.90 -16.16 -7.11
N ILE A 138 -4.54 -17.32 -6.92
CA ILE A 138 -4.45 -18.14 -5.69
C ILE A 138 -3.26 -19.09 -5.76
N ILE A 139 -3.09 -19.78 -6.88
CA ILE A 139 -2.12 -20.88 -7.03
C ILE A 139 -0.70 -20.36 -7.25
N VAL A 140 -0.54 -19.32 -8.08
CA VAL A 140 0.76 -18.85 -8.55
C VAL A 140 1.18 -17.62 -7.76
N PHE A 141 2.15 -17.79 -6.85
CA PHE A 141 2.68 -16.74 -5.99
C PHE A 141 1.58 -15.92 -5.29
N PRO A 142 0.80 -16.55 -4.38
CA PRO A 142 -0.32 -15.89 -3.73
C PRO A 142 0.12 -14.56 -3.11
N PRO A 143 -0.59 -13.46 -3.35
CA PRO A 143 -0.19 -12.15 -2.86
C PRO A 143 -0.23 -12.14 -1.32
N LYS A 144 0.94 -11.94 -0.69
CA LYS A 144 1.11 -11.79 0.76
C LYS A 144 1.41 -10.32 1.12
N PRO A 145 0.44 -9.38 0.98
CA PRO A 145 0.70 -7.95 1.12
C PRO A 145 1.26 -7.59 2.50
N ARG A 146 0.83 -8.28 3.56
CA ARG A 146 1.31 -8.08 4.93
C ARG A 146 2.79 -8.37 5.09
N VAL A 147 3.24 -9.54 4.64
CA VAL A 147 4.65 -9.96 4.74
C VAL A 147 5.53 -8.98 3.96
N GLN A 148 5.17 -8.67 2.71
CA GLN A 148 5.99 -7.72 1.95
C GLN A 148 5.82 -6.26 2.39
N PHE A 149 4.83 -5.91 3.23
CA PHE A 149 4.79 -4.61 3.90
C PHE A 149 5.85 -4.55 5.00
N VAL A 150 5.90 -5.56 5.88
CA VAL A 150 6.89 -5.65 6.96
C VAL A 150 8.32 -5.68 6.41
N VAL A 151 8.59 -6.47 5.37
CA VAL A 151 9.91 -6.50 4.72
C VAL A 151 10.30 -5.13 4.16
N GLN A 152 9.35 -4.42 3.56
CA GLN A 152 9.60 -3.09 3.01
C GLN A 152 9.83 -2.05 4.11
N VAL A 153 9.06 -2.09 5.22
CA VAL A 153 9.28 -1.25 6.41
C VAL A 153 10.72 -1.39 6.93
N LYS A 154 11.23 -2.62 7.06
CA LYS A 154 12.61 -2.86 7.53
C LYS A 154 13.65 -2.23 6.60
N LYS A 155 13.53 -2.45 5.30
CA LYS A 155 14.44 -1.85 4.31
C LYS A 155 14.38 -0.33 4.32
N THR A 156 13.18 0.24 4.42
CA THR A 156 12.99 1.69 4.52
C THR A 156 13.58 2.24 5.82
N PHE A 157 13.48 1.50 6.92
CA PHE A 157 14.14 1.86 8.18
C PHE A 157 15.67 1.81 8.07
N GLU A 158 16.25 0.81 7.40
CA GLU A 158 17.70 0.75 7.17
C GLU A 158 18.21 1.98 6.41
N GLN A 159 17.50 2.42 5.37
CA GLN A 159 17.81 3.65 4.62
C GLN A 159 17.68 4.90 5.51
N LEU A 160 16.60 4.99 6.28
CA LEU A 160 16.37 6.09 7.22
C LEU A 160 17.46 6.15 8.30
N SER A 161 17.83 5.01 8.89
CA SER A 161 18.85 4.93 9.92
C SER A 161 20.21 5.39 9.41
N LEU A 162 20.58 5.00 8.18
CA LEU A 162 21.82 5.45 7.55
C LEU A 162 21.83 6.98 7.42
N LEU A 163 20.76 7.55 6.88
CA LEU A 163 20.67 8.99 6.68
C LEU A 163 20.64 9.76 8.01
N LEU A 164 19.92 9.27 9.02
CA LEU A 164 19.86 9.93 10.32
C LEU A 164 21.22 9.95 11.03
N ARG A 165 22.00 8.87 10.91
CA ARG A 165 23.36 8.78 11.49
C ARG A 165 24.35 9.75 10.87
N THR A 166 24.18 10.07 9.59
CA THR A 166 25.10 10.95 8.86
C THR A 166 24.59 12.39 8.72
N ALA A 167 23.33 12.65 9.10
CA ALA A 167 22.67 13.93 8.89
C ALA A 167 23.27 15.06 9.73
N VAL A 168 23.72 14.80 10.96
CA VAL A 168 24.27 15.82 11.85
C VAL A 168 25.79 15.94 11.70
N SER A 169 26.48 14.84 11.43
CA SER A 169 27.93 14.79 11.23
C SER A 169 28.40 15.26 9.85
N ASP A 170 27.48 15.43 8.88
CA ASP A 170 27.77 15.88 7.50
C ASP A 170 28.81 15.00 6.77
N GLU A 171 28.80 13.70 7.08
CA GLU A 171 29.78 12.73 6.55
C GLU A 171 29.50 12.32 5.09
N MET A 172 28.25 12.48 4.64
CA MET A 172 27.84 12.09 3.29
C MET A 172 28.00 13.24 2.29
N LYS A 173 28.47 12.93 1.07
CA LYS A 173 28.46 13.89 -0.04
C LYS A 173 27.03 14.39 -0.27
N GLU A 174 26.84 15.71 -0.37
CA GLU A 174 25.53 16.36 -0.53
C GLU A 174 24.68 15.74 -1.66
N SER A 175 25.28 15.48 -2.83
CA SER A 175 24.57 14.87 -3.96
C SER A 175 24.12 13.44 -3.69
N VAL A 176 24.90 12.67 -2.91
CA VAL A 176 24.55 11.31 -2.50
C VAL A 176 23.44 11.36 -1.45
N PHE A 177 23.56 12.24 -0.45
CA PHE A 177 22.55 12.42 0.59
C PHE A 177 21.18 12.78 -0.02
N ARG A 178 21.13 13.74 -0.97
CA ARG A 178 19.88 14.12 -1.66
C ARG A 178 19.25 12.97 -2.44
N ASN A 179 20.07 12.17 -3.13
CA ASN A 179 19.56 11.02 -3.89
C ASN A 179 18.99 9.93 -2.97
N GLU A 180 19.70 9.61 -1.89
CA GLU A 180 19.24 8.63 -0.89
C GLU A 180 17.99 9.13 -0.16
N LYS A 181 17.93 10.42 0.23
CA LYS A 181 16.74 11.04 0.83
C LYS A 181 15.52 10.94 -0.08
N ARG A 182 15.68 11.21 -1.39
CA ARG A 182 14.60 11.06 -2.37
C ARG A 182 14.16 9.60 -2.49
N SER A 183 15.09 8.66 -2.52
CA SER A 183 14.78 7.22 -2.57
C SER A 183 14.03 6.75 -1.31
N LEU A 184 14.39 7.29 -0.14
CA LEU A 184 13.70 7.05 1.11
C LEU A 184 12.26 7.59 1.08
N GLU A 185 12.06 8.81 0.60
CA GLU A 185 10.74 9.42 0.45
C GLU A 185 9.83 8.58 -0.47
N ASP A 186 10.33 8.17 -1.63
CA ASP A 186 9.62 7.29 -2.56
C ASP A 186 9.23 5.95 -1.89
N SER A 187 10.11 5.41 -1.05
CA SER A 187 9.88 4.17 -0.31
C SER A 187 8.80 4.31 0.76
N ILE A 188 8.79 5.43 1.50
CA ILE A 188 7.76 5.78 2.49
C ILE A 188 6.41 6.00 1.81
N ASN A 189 6.38 6.67 0.66
CA ASN A 189 5.16 6.89 -0.12
C ASN A 189 4.58 5.58 -0.64
N SER A 190 5.43 4.70 -1.19
CA SER A 190 5.05 3.36 -1.62
C SER A 190 4.46 2.50 -0.48
N LEU A 191 5.05 2.57 0.73
CA LEU A 191 4.49 1.93 1.92
C LEU A 191 3.11 2.51 2.28
N GLY A 192 2.93 3.83 2.17
CA GLY A 192 1.65 4.49 2.38
C GLY A 192 0.54 3.99 1.46
N ASP A 193 0.82 3.82 0.18
CA ASP A 193 -0.14 3.30 -0.79
C ASP A 193 -0.49 1.83 -0.53
N LYS A 194 0.51 1.03 -0.17
CA LYS A 194 0.31 -0.37 0.21
C LYS A 194 -0.55 -0.51 1.48
N TYR A 195 -0.32 0.34 2.48
CA TYR A 195 -1.13 0.41 3.69
C TYR A 195 -2.59 0.76 3.35
N LYS A 196 -2.81 1.80 2.53
CA LYS A 196 -4.17 2.21 2.12
C LYS A 196 -4.93 1.06 1.46
N LEU A 197 -4.29 0.32 0.56
CA LEU A 197 -4.89 -0.84 -0.09
C LEU A 197 -5.31 -1.92 0.91
N MET A 198 -4.46 -2.19 1.91
CA MET A 198 -4.77 -3.16 2.97
C MET A 198 -5.88 -2.68 3.91
N GLU A 199 -5.93 -1.39 4.21
CA GLU A 199 -6.98 -0.77 5.03
C GLU A 199 -8.34 -0.78 4.30
N GLU A 200 -8.36 -0.51 3.00
CA GLU A 200 -9.55 -0.59 2.15
C GLU A 200 -10.10 -2.02 2.07
N ASP A 201 -9.23 -3.00 1.83
CA ASP A 201 -9.61 -4.42 1.79
C ASP A 201 -10.25 -4.83 3.13
N GLN A 202 -9.74 -4.31 4.26
CA GLN A 202 -10.33 -4.58 5.58
C GLN A 202 -11.70 -3.92 5.78
N LYS A 203 -11.85 -2.62 5.45
CA LYS A 203 -13.12 -1.87 5.60
C LYS A 203 -14.27 -2.51 4.83
N LYS A 204 -13.94 -3.24 3.76
CA LYS A 204 -14.89 -3.97 2.92
C LYS A 204 -15.36 -5.30 3.52
N LEU A 205 -14.69 -5.82 4.56
CA LEU A 205 -15.11 -7.03 5.28
C LEU A 205 -16.26 -6.70 6.24
N LYS A 206 -17.36 -7.47 6.15
CA LYS A 206 -18.56 -7.29 7.00
C LYS A 206 -18.26 -7.44 8.50
N THR A 207 -17.29 -8.27 8.88
CA THR A 207 -16.87 -8.51 10.27
C THR A 207 -15.35 -8.69 10.32
N PRO A 208 -14.56 -7.62 10.48
CA PRO A 208 -13.11 -7.76 10.59
C PRO A 208 -12.76 -8.49 11.89
N LYS A 209 -11.94 -9.54 11.80
CA LYS A 209 -11.41 -10.22 12.99
C LYS A 209 -10.57 -9.23 13.80
N PHE A 210 -10.76 -9.18 15.12
CA PHE A 210 -10.06 -8.26 16.03
C PHE A 210 -8.53 -8.25 15.84
N ALA A 211 -7.93 -9.43 15.68
CA ALA A 211 -6.49 -9.58 15.43
C ALA A 211 -6.02 -8.83 14.16
N ILE A 212 -6.84 -8.79 13.11
CA ILE A 212 -6.53 -8.11 11.85
C ILE A 212 -6.58 -6.59 12.03
N SER A 213 -7.59 -6.07 12.74
CA SER A 213 -7.70 -4.63 13.02
C SER A 213 -6.50 -4.13 13.81
N ARG A 214 -6.09 -4.90 14.82
CA ARG A 214 -4.93 -4.58 15.63
C ARG A 214 -3.64 -4.55 14.82
N GLN A 215 -3.45 -5.52 13.92
CA GLN A 215 -2.26 -5.57 13.07
C GLN A 215 -2.17 -4.35 12.12
N LEU A 216 -3.31 -3.85 11.61
CA LEU A 216 -3.31 -2.62 10.81
C LEU A 216 -2.98 -1.38 11.64
N VAL A 217 -3.39 -1.32 12.91
CA VAL A 217 -2.96 -0.25 13.82
C VAL A 217 -1.44 -0.26 14.00
N VAL A 218 -0.84 -1.44 14.17
CA VAL A 218 0.63 -1.60 14.22
C VAL A 218 1.28 -1.08 12.94
N TYR A 219 0.81 -1.51 11.76
CA TYR A 219 1.36 -1.08 10.48
C TYR A 219 1.23 0.43 10.23
N LYS A 220 0.12 1.02 10.66
CA LYS A 220 -0.08 2.47 10.62
C LYS A 220 0.96 3.18 11.48
N GLN A 221 1.23 2.67 12.68
CA GLN A 221 2.22 3.28 13.57
C GLN A 221 3.66 3.08 13.05
N MET A 222 4.00 1.94 12.48
CA MET A 222 5.30 1.71 11.81
C MET A 222 5.54 2.71 10.67
N LEU A 223 4.53 2.94 9.83
CA LEU A 223 4.63 3.94 8.77
C LEU A 223 4.76 5.36 9.35
N ASN A 224 4.05 5.65 10.44
CA ASN A 224 4.11 6.96 11.09
C ASN A 224 5.49 7.23 11.70
N THR A 225 6.15 6.25 12.32
CA THR A 225 7.50 6.43 12.86
C THR A 225 8.54 6.64 11.77
N LEU A 226 8.42 5.96 10.61
CA LEU A 226 9.27 6.23 9.45
C LEU A 226 9.11 7.66 8.94
N ARG A 227 7.86 8.16 8.83
CA ARG A 227 7.57 9.54 8.44
C ARG A 227 8.16 10.54 9.43
N LYS A 228 8.04 10.28 10.72
CA LYS A 228 8.61 11.15 11.76
C LYS A 228 10.13 11.18 11.75
N GLY A 229 10.78 10.05 11.49
CA GLY A 229 12.22 10.05 11.25
C GLY A 229 12.60 10.83 9.99
N TYR A 230 11.80 10.76 8.92
CA TYR A 230 12.01 11.59 7.73
C TYR A 230 11.84 13.09 8.02
N GLU A 231 10.84 13.49 8.81
CA GLU A 231 10.67 14.88 9.27
C GLU A 231 11.90 15.37 10.07
N VAL A 232 12.55 14.50 10.85
CA VAL A 232 13.83 14.84 11.51
C VAL A 232 14.91 15.16 10.48
N LEU A 233 15.04 14.37 9.40
CA LEU A 233 16.01 14.65 8.33
C LEU A 233 15.75 16.01 7.66
N GLU A 234 14.49 16.33 7.38
CA GLU A 234 14.10 17.63 6.82
C GLU A 234 14.46 18.78 7.77
N ALA A 235 14.12 18.65 9.05
CA ALA A 235 14.43 19.68 10.04
C ALA A 235 15.95 19.88 10.19
N VAL A 236 16.75 18.81 10.11
CA VAL A 236 18.21 18.90 10.14
C VAL A 236 18.74 19.65 8.92
N GLU A 237 18.32 19.28 7.71
CA GLU A 237 18.75 19.94 6.48
C GLU A 237 18.37 21.43 6.43
N GLU A 238 17.14 21.77 6.85
CA GLU A 238 16.61 23.14 6.75
C GLU A 238 17.07 24.07 7.88
N HIS A 239 17.26 23.54 9.09
CA HIS A 239 17.42 24.37 10.28
C HIS A 239 18.74 24.15 11.00
N TYR A 240 19.24 22.91 11.08
CA TYR A 240 20.39 22.58 11.91
C TYR A 240 21.68 23.24 11.41
N PHE A 241 22.00 23.08 10.11
CA PHE A 241 23.22 23.64 9.53
C PHE A 241 23.22 25.17 9.43
N GLN A 242 22.04 25.78 9.40
CA GLN A 242 21.86 27.25 9.37
C GLN A 242 21.87 27.89 10.76
N ALA A 243 21.93 27.10 11.84
CA ALA A 243 21.96 27.59 13.21
C ALA A 243 23.39 27.85 13.71
N VAL A 244 23.51 28.71 14.73
CA VAL A 244 24.77 28.88 15.48
C VAL A 244 24.97 27.64 16.35
N ARG A 245 26.11 26.96 16.20
CA ARG A 245 26.39 25.67 16.85
C ARG A 245 27.80 25.64 17.46
N THR A 246 27.94 24.86 18.52
CA THR A 246 29.24 24.52 19.13
C THR A 246 29.52 23.03 18.95
N LYS A 247 30.77 22.62 19.13
CA LYS A 247 31.14 21.19 19.08
C LYS A 247 30.34 20.36 20.10
N GLU A 248 30.18 20.87 21.31
CA GLU A 248 29.38 20.25 22.37
C GLU A 248 27.91 20.07 21.96
N LEU A 249 27.31 21.07 21.29
CA LEU A 249 25.94 20.94 20.78
C LEU A 249 25.86 19.86 19.70
N ASN A 250 26.84 19.78 18.80
CA ASN A 250 26.86 18.72 17.80
C ASN A 250 26.89 17.33 18.44
N GLU A 251 27.76 17.13 19.44
CA GLU A 251 27.86 15.88 20.19
C GLU A 251 26.53 15.52 20.88
N ILE A 252 25.84 16.48 21.51
CA ILE A 252 24.54 16.25 22.16
C ILE A 252 23.46 15.80 21.17
N PHE A 253 23.37 16.46 20.01
CA PHE A 253 22.39 16.08 18.97
C PHE A 253 22.73 14.72 18.36
N ASP A 254 23.99 14.46 18.02
CA ASP A 254 24.46 13.17 17.50
C ASP A 254 24.16 12.02 18.48
N GLU A 255 24.48 12.19 19.75
CA GLU A 255 24.23 11.18 20.78
C GLU A 255 22.74 10.91 20.95
N HIS A 256 21.90 11.94 20.97
CA HIS A 256 20.45 11.75 21.09
C HIS A 256 19.85 11.10 19.84
N MET A 257 20.30 11.49 18.65
CA MET A 257 19.92 10.85 17.40
C MET A 257 20.25 9.36 17.41
N GLU A 258 21.46 8.97 17.83
CA GLU A 258 21.86 7.56 17.88
C GLU A 258 21.02 6.76 18.89
N LYS A 259 20.62 7.36 20.02
CA LYS A 259 19.70 6.72 20.98
C LYS A 259 18.32 6.45 20.36
N LEU A 260 17.76 7.42 19.63
CA LEU A 260 16.47 7.26 18.94
C LEU A 260 16.55 6.18 17.86
N ILE A 261 17.63 6.14 17.09
CA ILE A 261 17.86 5.12 16.05
C ILE A 261 17.96 3.72 16.65
N LYS A 262 18.79 3.55 17.70
CA LYS A 262 18.94 2.29 18.43
C LYS A 262 17.62 1.81 19.00
N PHE A 263 16.81 2.71 19.55
CA PHE A 263 15.51 2.33 20.08
C PHE A 263 14.53 1.95 18.97
N HIS A 264 14.52 2.63 17.82
CA HIS A 264 13.69 2.21 16.69
C HIS A 264 14.08 0.81 16.20
N GLU A 265 15.39 0.53 16.09
CA GLU A 265 15.90 -0.81 15.77
C GLU A 265 15.45 -1.84 16.80
N HIS A 266 15.57 -1.54 18.10
CA HIS A 266 15.10 -2.39 19.18
C HIS A 266 13.60 -2.73 19.04
N VAL A 267 12.76 -1.72 18.79
CA VAL A 267 11.32 -1.92 18.59
C VAL A 267 11.05 -2.80 17.37
N MET A 268 11.81 -2.65 16.28
CA MET A 268 11.71 -3.53 15.11
C MET A 268 12.11 -4.98 15.43
N LEU A 269 13.15 -5.18 16.25
CA LEU A 269 13.59 -6.51 16.70
C LEU A 269 12.57 -7.19 17.63
N LYS A 270 11.82 -6.41 18.43
CA LYS A 270 10.71 -6.95 19.25
C LYS A 270 9.63 -7.56 18.37
N PHE A 271 9.26 -6.89 17.29
CA PHE A 271 8.29 -7.41 16.32
C PHE A 271 8.76 -8.70 15.64
N ASP A 272 10.07 -8.90 15.51
CA ASP A 272 10.71 -10.11 14.99
C ASP A 272 10.90 -11.22 16.04
N HIS A 273 10.50 -11.02 17.31
CA HIS A 273 10.74 -11.95 18.42
C HIS A 273 12.23 -12.30 18.61
N LYS A 274 13.13 -11.41 18.19
CA LYS A 274 14.59 -11.60 18.32
C LYS A 274 15.14 -11.15 19.67
N LEU A 275 14.30 -10.53 20.52
CA LEU A 275 14.70 -9.97 21.79
C LEU A 275 14.20 -10.81 22.97
N LYS A 276 15.00 -10.87 24.03
CA LYS A 276 14.63 -11.52 25.29
C LYS A 276 13.53 -10.71 26.00
N PRO A 277 12.57 -11.37 26.67
CA PRO A 277 11.56 -10.68 27.47
C PRO A 277 12.19 -9.91 28.63
N GLY A 278 11.63 -8.74 28.97
CA GLY A 278 12.00 -7.95 30.17
C GLY A 278 13.01 -6.82 29.97
N ILE A 279 13.35 -6.43 28.73
CA ILE A 279 14.25 -5.29 28.49
C ILE A 279 13.54 -3.96 28.78
N VAL A 280 14.06 -3.16 29.74
CA VAL A 280 13.47 -1.90 30.25
C VAL A 280 13.83 -0.67 29.40
N GLU A 281 14.28 -0.86 28.16
CA GLU A 281 14.78 0.23 27.29
C GLU A 281 13.74 1.33 27.03
N SER A 282 12.44 1.01 26.97
CA SER A 282 11.41 2.02 26.69
C SER A 282 11.27 3.09 27.76
N LYS A 283 11.38 2.74 29.06
CA LYS A 283 11.28 3.72 30.15
C LYS A 283 12.55 4.56 30.27
N LEU A 284 13.69 3.99 29.87
CA LEU A 284 14.95 4.70 29.83
C LEU A 284 14.91 5.75 28.72
N LEU A 285 14.52 5.37 27.50
CA LEU A 285 14.42 6.32 26.39
C LEU A 285 13.45 7.45 26.69
N GLU A 286 12.27 7.18 27.25
CA GLU A 286 11.29 8.23 27.58
C GLU A 286 11.91 9.31 28.49
N ARG A 287 12.67 8.89 29.50
CA ARG A 287 13.40 9.81 30.38
C ARG A 287 14.52 10.55 29.66
N GLU A 288 15.27 9.88 28.79
CA GLU A 288 16.34 10.50 28.02
C GLU A 288 15.81 11.50 26.99
N ASN A 289 14.67 11.21 26.37
CA ASN A 289 13.99 12.10 25.41
C ASN A 289 13.46 13.37 26.09
N ASP A 290 12.84 13.22 27.26
CA ASP A 290 12.45 14.36 28.10
C ASP A 290 13.65 15.18 28.58
N ALA A 291 14.73 14.51 29.02
CA ALA A 291 15.94 15.17 29.50
C ALA A 291 16.64 15.95 28.39
N PHE A 292 16.71 15.40 27.18
CA PHE A 292 17.22 16.07 26.00
C PHE A 292 16.45 17.37 25.72
N LEU A 293 15.12 17.30 25.58
CA LEU A 293 14.32 18.48 25.26
C LEU A 293 14.42 19.56 26.35
N ARG A 294 14.40 19.17 27.63
CA ARG A 294 14.57 20.11 28.75
C ARG A 294 15.93 20.81 28.71
N SER A 295 17.02 20.05 28.53
CA SER A 295 18.37 20.60 28.38
C SER A 295 18.44 21.61 27.23
N MET A 296 17.79 21.32 26.11
CA MET A 296 17.74 22.23 24.97
C MET A 296 16.93 23.50 25.26
N LEU A 297 15.78 23.40 25.93
CA LEU A 297 14.97 24.56 26.34
C LEU A 297 15.73 25.48 27.28
N ASP A 298 16.46 24.94 28.26
CA ASP A 298 17.27 25.73 29.19
C ASP A 298 18.38 26.51 28.44
N ARG A 299 19.01 25.87 27.45
CA ARG A 299 20.01 26.51 26.59
C ARG A 299 19.41 27.61 25.71
N TYR A 300 18.20 27.41 25.18
CA TYR A 300 17.49 28.43 24.39
C TYR A 300 17.11 29.65 25.23
N ALA A 301 16.74 29.44 26.50
CA ALA A 301 16.47 30.54 27.41
C ALA A 301 17.71 31.37 27.72
N ALA A 302 18.89 30.74 27.76
CA ALA A 302 20.17 31.39 28.06
C ALA A 302 20.78 32.15 26.88
N GLN A 303 20.51 31.75 25.62
CA GLN A 303 21.08 32.35 24.41
C GLN A 303 20.00 32.92 23.48
N ARG A 304 20.03 34.24 23.26
CA ARG A 304 18.98 34.96 22.50
C ARG A 304 19.14 34.96 20.98
N GLU A 305 20.32 34.65 20.44
CA GLU A 305 20.59 34.72 18.99
C GLU A 305 21.01 33.37 18.40
N GLY A 306 20.45 33.02 17.24
CA GLY A 306 20.85 31.83 16.46
C GLY A 306 20.24 30.48 16.89
N VAL A 307 19.64 30.40 18.08
CA VAL A 307 19.25 29.13 18.71
C VAL A 307 17.79 28.69 18.43
N LEU A 308 16.95 29.60 17.93
CA LEU A 308 15.54 29.32 17.57
C LEU A 308 15.39 28.24 16.48
N ARG A 309 16.38 28.10 15.59
CA ARG A 309 16.38 27.04 14.58
C ARG A 309 16.60 25.66 15.21
N LEU A 310 17.47 25.56 16.21
CA LEU A 310 17.71 24.32 16.93
C LEU A 310 16.46 23.88 17.72
N SER A 311 15.60 24.81 18.17
CA SER A 311 14.37 24.42 18.87
C SER A 311 13.39 23.67 17.97
N ILE A 312 13.38 23.98 16.67
CA ILE A 312 12.59 23.23 15.69
C ILE A 312 13.12 21.80 15.59
N VAL A 313 14.44 21.65 15.40
CA VAL A 313 15.10 20.33 15.29
C VAL A 313 14.85 19.49 16.55
N SER A 314 15.03 20.06 17.74
CA SER A 314 14.81 19.36 19.01
C SER A 314 13.37 18.94 19.22
N ALA A 315 12.39 19.77 18.82
CA ALA A 315 10.98 19.44 18.92
C ALA A 315 10.60 18.28 18.00
N VAL A 316 11.12 18.25 16.77
CA VAL A 316 10.86 17.16 15.81
C VAL A 316 11.52 15.86 16.26
N MET A 317 12.76 15.92 16.78
CA MET A 317 13.43 14.76 17.39
C MET A 317 12.66 14.21 18.59
N TYR A 318 12.14 15.10 19.44
CA TYR A 318 11.33 14.71 20.59
C TYR A 318 10.04 14.00 20.18
N ASP A 319 9.30 14.54 19.20
CA ASP A 319 8.08 13.90 18.69
C ASP A 319 8.38 12.55 18.03
N TYR A 320 9.50 12.43 17.31
CA TYR A 320 9.93 11.13 16.79
C TYR A 320 10.13 10.10 17.91
N GLY A 321 10.85 10.45 18.97
CA GLY A 321 11.00 9.59 20.16
C GLY A 321 9.66 9.19 20.80
N HIS A 322 8.75 10.15 20.96
CA HIS A 322 7.41 9.89 21.48
C HIS A 322 6.61 8.92 20.58
N GLN A 323 6.70 9.03 19.25
CA GLN A 323 6.06 8.07 18.35
C GLN A 323 6.70 6.68 18.40
N LEU A 324 8.01 6.57 18.66
CA LEU A 324 8.69 5.29 18.86
C LEU A 324 8.21 4.60 20.13
N GLU A 325 8.00 5.33 21.23
CA GLU A 325 7.43 4.77 22.46
C GLU A 325 6.02 4.22 22.23
N ARG A 326 5.20 4.96 21.48
CA ARG A 326 3.87 4.49 21.10
C ARG A 326 3.94 3.21 20.28
N LEU A 327 4.91 3.11 19.37
CA LEU A 327 5.15 1.89 18.60
C LEU A 327 5.62 0.73 19.49
N ASN A 328 6.51 0.99 20.46
CA ASN A 328 6.95 0.01 21.44
C ASN A 328 5.77 -0.57 22.24
N ARG A 329 4.87 0.29 22.75
CA ARG A 329 3.68 -0.15 23.48
C ARG A 329 2.79 -1.06 22.62
N LEU A 330 2.71 -0.81 21.31
CA LEU A 330 1.98 -1.68 20.39
C LEU A 330 2.69 -3.03 20.18
N ALA A 331 4.03 -3.04 20.14
CA ALA A 331 4.83 -4.26 20.04
C ALA A 331 4.61 -5.18 21.25
N ASP A 332 4.62 -4.61 22.47
CA ASP A 332 4.47 -5.36 23.72
C ASP A 332 3.11 -6.09 23.84
N HIS A 333 2.12 -5.69 23.04
CA HIS A 333 0.80 -6.31 23.07
C HIS A 333 0.40 -6.99 21.75
N SER A 334 1.17 -6.89 20.66
CA SER A 334 0.74 -7.41 19.35
C SER A 334 0.69 -8.96 19.33
N PRO A 335 -0.32 -9.58 18.70
CA PRO A 335 -0.23 -10.98 18.29
C PRO A 335 0.89 -11.14 17.25
N ASP A 336 1.51 -12.32 17.23
CA ASP A 336 2.65 -12.69 16.38
C ASP A 336 2.50 -12.15 14.94
N LEU A 337 3.53 -11.47 14.43
CA LEU A 337 3.61 -11.19 13.01
C LEU A 337 3.78 -12.54 12.29
N PRO A 338 3.08 -12.78 11.17
CA PRO A 338 3.22 -14.03 10.44
C PRO A 338 4.69 -14.23 10.07
N ASP A 339 5.21 -15.42 10.37
CA ASP A 339 6.60 -15.79 10.12
C ASP A 339 7.03 -15.37 8.70
N SER A 340 8.22 -14.77 8.66
CA SER A 340 8.90 -14.19 7.48
C SER A 340 8.91 -15.10 6.26
#